data_AF-A0A1F9B481-F1
#
_entry.id   AF-A0A1F9B481-F1
#
_cell.length_a   1.000
_cell.length_b   1.000
_cell.length_c   1.000
_cell.angle_alpha   90.00
_cell.angle_beta   90.00
_cell.angle_gamma   90.00
#
_symmetry.space_group_name_H-M   'P 1'
#
loop_
_entity.id
_entity.type
_entity.pdbx_description
1 polymer ?
#
loop_
_entity_poly.entity_id
_entity_poly.type
_entity_poly.pdbx_seq_one_letter_code
_entity_poly.pdbx_strand_id
1 'polypeptide(L)'
;MTMNDNGLPVVFYDACIGCGACARACPRDIIEMHPLEHKIFNYCRNKDKGAVARKICKVSCIACGLCVKDCAVEGGIEMIDNLAVINHDKCPQDDQPTKRCPTKCILFGEEEKMTKEAYYASLPKQAV
;
A
#
# COMPACT_ATOMS: atom_id res chain seq x y z
N MET A 1 12.63 -3.34 9.79
CA MET A 1 12.12 -3.93 8.54
C MET A 1 12.57 -5.37 8.44
N THR A 2 11.83 -6.21 7.72
CA THR A 2 12.20 -7.59 7.37
C THR A 2 11.68 -7.91 5.97
N MET A 3 12.07 -9.04 5.39
CA MET A 3 11.37 -9.63 4.25
C MET A 3 10.36 -10.65 4.77
N ASN A 4 9.16 -10.67 4.19
CA ASN A 4 8.20 -11.75 4.45
C ASN A 4 8.43 -12.95 3.53
N ASP A 5 7.66 -14.02 3.74
CA ASP A 5 7.78 -15.28 3.00
C ASP A 5 7.45 -15.15 1.50
N ASN A 6 6.77 -14.07 1.10
CA ASN A 6 6.49 -13.76 -0.30
C ASN A 6 7.62 -12.93 -0.96
N GLY A 7 8.73 -12.69 -0.25
CA GLY A 7 9.82 -11.86 -0.74
C GLY A 7 9.46 -10.39 -0.86
N LEU A 8 8.50 -9.90 -0.05
CA LEU A 8 8.13 -8.49 0.01
C LEU A 8 8.70 -7.83 1.27
N PRO A 9 9.18 -6.58 1.17
CA PRO A 9 9.68 -5.84 2.32
C PRO A 9 8.51 -5.46 3.25
N VAL A 10 8.72 -5.68 4.55
CA VAL A 10 7.82 -5.27 5.63
C VAL A 10 8.55 -4.24 6.48
N VAL A 11 8.04 -3.02 6.49
CA VAL A 11 8.57 -1.93 7.33
C VAL A 11 7.80 -1.93 8.65
N PHE A 12 8.53 -1.95 9.76
CA PHE A 12 7.93 -1.88 11.10
C PHE A 12 7.82 -0.41 11.48
N TYR A 13 6.60 0.07 11.73
CA TYR A 13 6.32 1.49 11.98
C TYR A 13 6.96 1.97 13.29
N ASP A 14 6.88 1.17 14.34
CA ASP A 14 7.47 1.39 15.66
C ASP A 14 9.02 1.44 15.66
N ALA A 15 9.66 0.83 14.65
CA ALA A 15 11.12 0.80 14.52
C ALA A 15 11.63 1.66 13.34
N CYS A 16 10.74 2.29 12.56
CA CYS A 16 11.12 3.10 11.42
C CYS A 16 11.61 4.47 11.90
N ILE A 17 12.87 4.80 11.62
CA ILE A 17 13.46 6.11 11.95
C ILE A 17 13.46 7.09 10.77
N GLY A 18 12.82 6.73 9.65
CA GLY A 18 12.75 7.60 8.47
C GLY A 18 14.05 7.77 7.67
N CYS A 19 15.05 6.89 7.82
CA CYS A 19 16.37 7.06 7.17
C CYS A 19 16.37 6.90 5.63
N GLY A 20 15.29 6.35 5.07
CA GLY A 20 15.11 6.14 3.63
C GLY A 20 16.05 5.12 2.98
N ALA A 21 16.80 4.34 3.77
CA ALA A 21 17.72 3.34 3.23
C ALA A 21 17.01 2.27 2.39
N CYS A 22 15.83 1.82 2.82
CA CYS A 22 15.00 0.86 2.09
C CYS A 22 14.53 1.40 0.74
N ALA A 23 14.07 2.66 0.68
CA ALA A 23 13.65 3.31 -0.56
C ALA A 23 14.81 3.39 -1.56
N ARG A 24 15.98 3.86 -1.13
CA ARG A 24 17.18 3.95 -1.99
C ARG A 24 17.70 2.59 -2.46
N ALA A 25 17.58 1.56 -1.63
CA ALA A 25 18.10 0.23 -1.95
C ALA A 25 17.21 -0.55 -2.94
N CYS A 26 15.96 -0.14 -3.14
CA CYS A 26 15.04 -0.91 -3.98
C CYS A 26 15.22 -0.59 -5.47
N PRO A 27 15.73 -1.52 -6.30
CA PRO A 27 15.95 -1.26 -7.73
C PRO A 27 14.65 -1.14 -8.53
N ARG A 28 13.52 -1.55 -7.92
CA ARG A 28 12.19 -1.49 -8.54
C ARG A 28 11.42 -0.22 -8.16
N ASP A 29 11.98 0.61 -7.29
CA ASP A 29 11.37 1.87 -6.84
C ASP A 29 9.92 1.70 -6.31
N ILE A 30 9.69 0.60 -5.57
CA ILE A 30 8.36 0.25 -5.03
C ILE A 30 8.13 0.78 -3.60
N ILE A 31 9.15 1.37 -2.97
CA ILE A 31 9.09 1.91 -1.61
C ILE A 31 9.25 3.43 -1.70
N GLU A 32 8.32 4.16 -1.12
CA GLU A 32 8.30 5.63 -1.12
C GLU A 32 8.37 6.14 0.32
N MET A 33 8.96 7.33 0.50
CA MET A 33 9.01 8.02 1.77
C MET A 33 7.87 9.02 1.84
N HIS A 34 7.12 9.00 2.94
CA HIS A 34 6.02 9.93 3.18
C HIS A 34 6.13 10.58 4.57
N PRO A 35 5.59 11.80 4.73
CA PRO A 35 5.33 12.40 6.04
C PRO A 35 4.37 11.55 6.88
N LEU A 36 4.37 11.75 8.20
CA LEU A 36 3.53 10.99 9.14
C LEU A 36 2.03 11.32 9.00
N GLU A 37 1.72 12.47 8.43
CA GLU A 37 0.35 12.93 8.22
C GLU A 37 -0.36 12.15 7.11
N HIS A 38 0.40 11.53 6.20
CA HIS A 38 -0.16 10.70 5.15
C HIS A 38 -0.51 9.33 5.73
N LYS A 39 -1.81 8.99 5.66
CA LYS A 39 -2.37 7.74 6.20
C LYS A 39 -3.07 6.90 5.14
N ILE A 40 -3.42 7.48 3.99
CA ILE A 40 -4.02 6.74 2.87
C ILE A 40 -2.95 6.32 1.87
N PHE A 41 -2.85 5.03 1.58
CA PHE A 41 -1.87 4.50 0.65
C PHE A 41 -2.46 3.43 -0.27
N ASN A 42 -2.06 3.45 -1.54
CA ASN A 42 -2.18 2.29 -2.42
C ASN A 42 -0.88 1.48 -2.34
N TYR A 43 -0.95 0.32 -1.72
CA TYR A 43 0.18 -0.59 -1.50
C TYR A 43 0.57 -1.37 -2.77
N CYS A 44 -0.23 -1.31 -3.84
CA CYS A 44 0.12 -1.92 -5.11
C CYS A 44 1.06 -1.00 -5.91
N ARG A 45 2.09 -1.57 -6.55
CA ARG A 45 2.99 -0.89 -7.49
C ARG A 45 3.06 -1.58 -8.87
N ASN A 46 2.17 -2.55 -9.12
CA ASN A 46 2.12 -3.25 -10.40
C ASN A 46 1.35 -2.39 -11.43
N LYS A 47 1.95 -2.17 -12.60
CA LYS A 47 1.39 -1.41 -13.72
C LYS A 47 0.79 -2.28 -14.83
N ASP A 48 0.85 -3.60 -14.67
CA ASP A 48 0.21 -4.54 -15.58
C ASP A 48 -1.31 -4.35 -15.58
N LYS A 49 -1.95 -4.72 -16.69
CA LYS A 49 -3.41 -4.75 -16.76
C LYS A 49 -3.98 -5.62 -15.64
N GLY A 50 -5.03 -5.14 -14.97
CA GLY A 50 -5.59 -5.78 -13.77
C GLY A 50 -5.91 -7.28 -13.93
N ALA A 51 -6.40 -7.71 -15.10
CA ALA A 51 -6.67 -9.12 -15.36
C ALA A 51 -5.40 -10.00 -15.38
N VAL A 52 -4.26 -9.45 -15.80
CA VAL A 52 -2.96 -10.13 -15.79
C VAL A 52 -2.38 -10.08 -14.38
N ALA A 53 -2.34 -8.89 -13.79
CA ALA A 53 -1.79 -8.66 -12.45
C ALA A 53 -2.47 -9.56 -11.39
N ARG A 54 -3.79 -9.72 -11.47
CA ARG A 54 -4.57 -10.53 -10.50
C ARG A 54 -4.31 -12.04 -10.58
N LYS A 55 -3.78 -12.54 -11.70
CA LYS A 55 -3.33 -13.95 -11.80
C LYS A 55 -2.10 -14.20 -10.95
N ILE A 56 -1.29 -13.16 -10.71
CA ILE A 56 -0.02 -13.22 -9.98
C ILE A 56 -0.23 -12.78 -8.52
N CYS A 57 -0.91 -11.66 -8.32
CA CYS A 57 -1.13 -11.04 -7.01
C CYS A 57 -2.63 -10.86 -6.74
N LYS A 58 -3.18 -11.62 -5.79
CA LYS A 58 -4.61 -11.58 -5.43
C LYS A 58 -5.08 -10.22 -4.91
N VAL A 59 -4.15 -9.43 -4.36
CA VAL A 59 -4.37 -8.09 -3.80
C VAL A 59 -3.87 -6.98 -4.73
N SER A 60 -3.69 -7.25 -6.03
CA SER A 60 -3.28 -6.22 -6.99
C SER A 60 -4.34 -5.13 -7.16
N CYS A 61 -3.94 -3.89 -7.43
CA CYS A 61 -4.84 -2.93 -8.04
C CYS A 61 -5.28 -3.48 -9.40
N ILE A 62 -6.56 -3.26 -9.75
CA ILE A 62 -7.16 -3.70 -11.02
C ILE A 62 -7.71 -2.53 -11.83
N ALA A 63 -7.31 -1.29 -11.50
CA ALA A 63 -7.75 -0.06 -12.15
C ALA A 63 -9.29 0.10 -12.25
N CYS A 64 -10.06 -0.39 -11.27
CA CYS A 64 -11.53 -0.37 -11.35
C CYS A 64 -12.17 1.03 -11.19
N GLY A 65 -11.42 2.04 -10.72
CA GLY A 65 -11.91 3.41 -10.57
C GLY A 65 -12.82 3.67 -9.35
N LEU A 66 -13.12 2.68 -8.51
CA LEU A 66 -14.04 2.88 -7.37
C LEU A 66 -13.48 3.87 -6.34
N CYS A 67 -12.20 3.76 -6.00
CA CYS A 67 -11.55 4.72 -5.08
C CYS A 67 -11.55 6.16 -5.62
N VAL A 68 -11.46 6.35 -6.95
CA VAL A 68 -11.56 7.68 -7.58
C VAL A 68 -12.94 8.27 -7.38
N LYS A 69 -13.99 7.45 -7.56
CA LYS A 69 -15.39 7.87 -7.35
C LYS A 69 -15.72 8.12 -5.88
N ASP A 70 -15.04 7.44 -4.97
CA ASP A 70 -15.25 7.56 -3.52
C ASP A 70 -14.39 8.66 -2.88
N CYS A 71 -13.42 9.21 -3.62
CA CYS A 71 -12.66 10.37 -3.16
C CYS A 71 -13.54 11.62 -3.21
N ALA A 72 -13.65 12.33 -2.09
CA ALA A 72 -14.47 13.53 -1.99
C ALA A 72 -13.95 14.70 -2.85
N VAL A 73 -12.68 14.64 -3.28
CA VAL A 73 -11.99 15.70 -4.03
C VAL A 73 -11.58 15.18 -5.40
N GLU A 74 -11.98 15.90 -6.44
CA GLU A 74 -11.58 15.59 -7.82
C GLU A 74 -10.05 15.69 -7.99
N GLY A 75 -9.46 14.69 -8.65
CA GLY A 75 -8.01 14.59 -8.81
C GLY A 75 -7.25 14.25 -7.52
N GLY A 76 -7.94 13.89 -6.43
CA GLY A 76 -7.30 13.31 -5.25
C GLY A 76 -6.76 11.90 -5.51
N ILE A 77 -7.46 11.12 -6.34
CA ILE A 77 -6.99 9.82 -6.82
C ILE A 77 -7.21 9.75 -8.33
N GLU A 78 -6.21 9.28 -9.06
CA GLU A 78 -6.25 9.13 -10.51
C GLU A 78 -5.82 7.72 -10.93
N MET A 79 -6.25 7.27 -12.10
CA MET A 79 -5.80 6.00 -12.67
C MET A 79 -4.70 6.27 -13.69
N ILE A 80 -3.47 5.86 -13.36
CA ILE A 80 -2.28 6.04 -14.20
C ILE A 80 -1.60 4.69 -14.36
N ASP A 81 -1.30 4.28 -15.59
CA ASP A 81 -0.65 2.99 -15.88
C ASP A 81 -1.34 1.77 -15.24
N ASN A 82 -2.68 1.69 -15.30
CA ASN A 82 -3.48 0.66 -14.63
C ASN A 82 -3.35 0.62 -13.08
N LEU A 83 -2.90 1.71 -12.47
CA LEU A 83 -2.70 1.83 -11.04
C LEU A 83 -3.44 3.05 -10.47
N ALA A 84 -4.02 2.90 -9.28
CA ALA A 84 -4.55 4.04 -8.52
C ALA A 84 -3.39 4.85 -7.93
N VAL A 85 -3.21 6.09 -8.37
CA VAL A 85 -2.20 7.02 -7.85
C VAL A 85 -2.91 8.06 -6.99
N ILE A 86 -2.42 8.25 -5.76
CA ILE A 86 -2.98 9.19 -4.80
C ILE A 86 -2.20 10.49 -4.89
N ASN A 87 -2.89 11.60 -5.13
CA ASN A 87 -2.34 12.93 -4.97
C ASN A 87 -2.53 13.35 -3.51
N HIS A 88 -1.48 13.26 -2.70
CA HIS A 88 -1.56 13.54 -1.27
C HIS A 88 -1.80 15.01 -0.92
N ASP A 89 -1.54 15.95 -1.84
CA ASP A 89 -1.83 17.37 -1.64
C ASP A 89 -3.34 17.67 -1.77
N LYS A 90 -4.09 16.78 -2.44
CA LYS A 90 -5.53 16.95 -2.74
C LYS A 90 -6.42 15.94 -2.02
N CYS A 91 -5.98 14.68 -1.94
CA CYS A 91 -6.77 13.60 -1.38
C CYS A 91 -6.92 13.81 0.12
N PRO A 92 -8.16 13.90 0.64
CA PRO A 92 -8.37 13.90 2.07
C PRO A 92 -7.78 12.63 2.70
N GLN A 93 -7.19 12.79 3.89
CA GLN A 93 -6.69 11.67 4.68
C GLN A 93 -7.85 11.01 5.43
N ASP A 94 -8.71 10.33 4.66
CA ASP A 94 -9.86 9.58 5.18
C ASP A 94 -9.93 8.16 4.59
N ASP A 95 -10.87 7.36 5.11
CA ASP A 95 -11.03 5.95 4.75
C ASP A 95 -12.01 5.70 3.60
N GLN A 96 -12.70 6.72 3.08
CA GLN A 96 -13.77 6.53 2.09
C GLN A 96 -13.29 5.81 0.82
N PRO A 97 -12.13 6.15 0.22
CA PRO A 97 -11.65 5.48 -0.98
C PRO A 97 -11.29 4.01 -0.78
N THR A 98 -11.16 3.55 0.47
CA THR A 98 -10.77 2.18 0.82
C THR A 98 -11.97 1.23 0.87
N LYS A 99 -13.15 1.74 1.19
CA LYS A 99 -14.34 0.94 1.57
C LYS A 99 -14.83 0.00 0.48
N ARG A 100 -14.67 0.40 -0.79
CA ARG A 100 -15.13 -0.38 -1.94
C ARG A 100 -13.99 -0.95 -2.78
N CYS A 101 -12.77 -0.99 -2.26
CA CYS A 101 -11.67 -1.62 -2.98
C CYS A 101 -11.84 -3.15 -2.96
N PRO A 102 -12.12 -3.81 -4.10
CA PRO A 102 -12.40 -5.24 -4.13
C PRO A 102 -11.16 -6.10 -3.81
N THR A 103 -9.96 -5.54 -3.99
CA THR A 103 -8.68 -6.23 -3.77
C THR A 103 -8.00 -5.80 -2.47
N LYS A 104 -8.55 -4.81 -1.75
CA LYS A 104 -8.00 -4.25 -0.50
C LYS A 104 -6.53 -3.79 -0.64
N CYS A 105 -6.17 -3.26 -1.80
CA CYS A 105 -4.82 -2.78 -2.08
C CYS A 105 -4.62 -1.30 -1.68
N ILE A 106 -5.71 -0.55 -1.49
CA ILE A 106 -5.71 0.80 -0.95
C ILE A 106 -6.31 0.75 0.45
N LEU A 107 -5.56 1.24 1.44
CA LEU A 107 -5.90 1.16 2.86
C LEU A 107 -5.59 2.49 3.55
N PHE A 108 -6.19 2.68 4.73
CA PHE A 108 -6.05 3.89 5.54
C PHE A 108 -5.54 3.50 6.94
N GLY A 109 -4.43 4.11 7.37
CA GLY A 109 -3.83 3.92 8.70
C GLY A 109 -3.37 2.48 8.95
N GLU A 110 -3.00 1.75 7.90
CA GLU A 110 -2.57 0.35 8.05
C GLU A 110 -1.10 0.25 8.48
N GLU A 111 -0.29 1.22 8.07
CA GLU A 111 1.12 1.36 8.44
C GLU A 111 1.30 1.43 9.96
N GLU A 112 0.45 2.17 10.68
CA GLU A 112 0.52 2.31 12.15
C GLU A 112 0.30 0.97 12.87
N LYS A 113 -0.42 0.03 12.25
CA LYS A 113 -0.68 -1.31 12.80
C LYS A 113 0.47 -2.28 12.56
N MET A 114 1.34 -1.97 11.59
CA MET A 114 2.47 -2.81 11.23
C MET A 114 3.64 -2.57 12.19
N THR A 115 3.48 -3.00 13.45
CA THR A 115 4.58 -3.00 14.42
C THR A 115 5.39 -4.29 14.35
N LYS A 116 6.60 -4.28 14.90
CA LYS A 116 7.43 -5.48 15.02
C LYS A 116 6.68 -6.61 15.73
N GLU A 117 6.04 -6.31 16.86
CA GLU A 117 5.25 -7.28 17.64
C GLU A 117 4.06 -7.80 16.85
N ALA A 118 3.28 -6.91 16.22
CA ALA A 118 2.11 -7.26 15.44
C ALA A 118 2.47 -8.18 14.26
N TYR A 119 3.57 -7.88 13.56
CA TYR A 119 4.06 -8.71 12.47
C TYR A 119 4.42 -10.12 12.95
N TYR A 120 5.28 -10.27 13.96
CA TYR A 120 5.70 -11.60 14.42
C TYR A 120 4.57 -12.39 15.08
N ALA A 121 3.59 -11.72 15.69
CA ALA A 121 2.38 -12.36 16.19
C ALA A 121 1.46 -12.88 15.07
N SER A 122 1.51 -12.26 13.88
CA SER A 122 0.70 -12.65 12.71
C SER A 122 1.28 -13.85 11.95
N LEU A 123 2.56 -14.17 12.15
CA LEU A 123 3.18 -15.31 11.47
C LEU A 123 2.52 -16.62 11.92
N PRO A 124 2.31 -17.57 11.00
CA PRO A 124 1.81 -18.88 11.37
C PRO A 124 2.77 -19.50 12.40
N LYS A 125 2.24 -19.90 13.56
CA LYS A 125 3.03 -20.65 14.55
C LYS A 125 3.55 -21.89 13.85
N GLN A 126 4.87 -22.05 13.79
CA GLN A 126 5.47 -23.29 13.29
C GLN A 126 4.88 -24.45 14.10
N ALA A 127 4.23 -25.38 13.41
CA ALA A 127 3.84 -26.64 14.03
C ALA A 127 5.13 -27.36 14.40
N VAL A 128 5.40 -27.46 15.71
CA VAL A 128 6.45 -28.30 16.30
C VAL A 128 6.04 -29.76 16.15
#